data_AF-A0A511QX16-F1
#
_entry.id   AF-A0A511QX16-F1
#
_cell.length_a   1.000
_cell.length_b   1.000
_cell.length_c   1.000
_cell.angle_alpha   90.00
_cell.angle_beta   90.00
_cell.angle_gamma   90.00
#
_symmetry.space_group_name_H-M   'P 1'
#
loop_
_entity.id
_entity.type
_entity.pdbx_description
1 polymer ?
#
loop_
_entity_poly.entity_id
_entity_poly.type
_entity_poly.pdbx_seq_one_letter_code
_entity_poly.pdbx_strand_id
1 'polypeptide(L)' 'MASEKDKEPLELPTVEELAAQHGVEAWALAGVRVRERWPIGFRVKEEVFLKAVERFLKGPTDGGSR' A
#
# COMPACT_ATOMS: atom_id res chain seq x y z
N MET A 1 -35.42 19.57 -5.78
CA MET A 1 -34.83 19.25 -4.46
C MET A 1 -33.42 18.77 -4.71
N ALA A 2 -32.44 19.61 -4.42
CA ALA A 2 -31.03 19.27 -4.53
C ALA A 2 -30.64 18.35 -3.36
N SER A 3 -29.98 17.24 -3.67
CA SER A 3 -29.05 16.54 -2.76
C SER A 3 -28.12 15.72 -3.64
N GLU A 4 -27.46 16.45 -4.53
CA GLU A 4 -26.18 16.09 -5.13
C GLU A 4 -25.19 16.08 -3.96
N LYS A 5 -25.03 14.94 -3.30
CA LYS A 5 -23.92 14.76 -2.35
C LYS A 5 -22.68 14.50 -3.18
N ASP A 6 -21.93 15.56 -3.44
CA ASP A 6 -20.49 15.56 -3.60
C ASP A 6 -19.86 14.35 -2.89
N LYS A 7 -19.56 13.29 -3.66
CA LYS A 7 -18.51 12.37 -3.26
C LYS A 7 -17.23 13.05 -3.70
N GLU A 8 -16.65 13.83 -2.80
CA GLU A 8 -15.25 14.20 -2.87
C GLU A 8 -14.47 12.98 -3.37
N PRO A 9 -13.57 13.11 -4.37
CA PRO A 9 -12.69 12.01 -4.71
C PRO A 9 -11.92 11.71 -3.43
N LEU A 10 -12.28 10.65 -2.72
CA LEU A 10 -11.54 10.12 -1.58
C LEU A 10 -10.17 9.79 -2.15
N GLU A 11 -9.25 10.76 -2.07
CA GLU A 11 -7.91 10.61 -2.56
C GLU A 11 -7.33 9.42 -1.82
N LEU A 12 -6.94 8.40 -2.57
CA LEU A 12 -6.35 7.21 -1.98
C LEU A 12 -5.13 7.65 -1.13
N PRO A 13 -4.94 7.07 0.06
CA PRO A 13 -3.79 7.40 0.88
C PRO A 13 -2.51 6.96 0.18
N THR A 14 -1.42 7.64 0.51
CA THR A 14 -0.08 7.24 0.10
C THR A 14 0.38 5.99 0.85
N VAL A 15 1.31 5.26 0.26
CA VAL A 15 1.94 4.09 0.90
C VAL A 15 2.69 4.48 2.19
N GLU A 16 3.19 5.72 2.29
CA GLU A 16 3.79 6.28 3.49
C GLU A 16 2.76 6.53 4.61
N GLU A 17 1.59 7.09 4.27
CA GLU A 17 0.49 7.28 5.22
C GLU A 17 -0.04 5.93 5.72
N LEU A 18 -0.21 4.96 4.81
CA LEU A 18 -0.61 3.60 5.17
C LEU A 18 0.44 2.91 6.05
N ALA A 19 1.73 3.10 5.77
CA ALA A 19 2.79 2.56 6.61
C ALA A 19 2.75 3.14 8.03
N ALA A 20 2.56 4.45 8.16
CA ALA A 20 2.43 5.10 9.46
C ALA A 20 1.16 4.63 10.23
N GLN A 21 0.03 4.49 9.52
CA GLN A 21 -1.23 4.03 10.11
C GLN A 21 -1.16 2.59 10.63
N HIS A 22 -0.49 1.71 9.90
CA HIS A 22 -0.40 0.28 10.20
C HIS A 22 0.88 -0.11 10.97
N GLY A 23 1.71 0.86 11.35
CA GLY A 23 2.96 0.61 12.07
C GLY A 23 3.96 -0.22 11.26
N VAL A 24 4.00 -0.03 9.93
CA VAL A 24 4.95 -0.73 9.06
C VAL A 24 6.31 -0.06 9.18
N GLU A 25 7.31 -0.85 9.57
CA GLU A 25 8.69 -0.42 9.69
C GLU A 25 9.26 0.13 8.37
N ALA A 26 10.13 1.14 8.45
CA ALA A 26 10.69 1.82 7.28
C ALA A 26 11.45 0.88 6.33
N TRP A 27 12.15 -0.13 6.86
CA TRP A 27 12.85 -1.13 6.05
C TRP A 27 11.88 -2.00 5.24
N ALA A 28 10.72 -2.33 5.82
CA ALA A 28 9.69 -3.14 5.16
C ALA A 28 8.99 -2.32 4.07
N LEU A 29 8.64 -1.06 4.36
CA LEU A 29 8.08 -0.14 3.36
C LEU A 29 9.03 0.03 2.17
N ALA A 30 10.32 0.26 2.42
CA ALA A 30 11.31 0.40 1.35
C ALA A 30 11.37 -0.86 0.45
N GLY A 31 11.37 -2.05 1.07
CA GLY A 31 11.38 -3.32 0.33
C GLY A 31 10.10 -3.55 -0.49
N VAL A 32 8.93 -3.26 0.08
CA VAL A 32 7.64 -3.33 -0.62
C VAL A 32 7.64 -2.38 -1.81
N ARG A 33 8.08 -1.13 -1.62
CA ARG A 33 8.13 -0.13 -2.69
C ARG A 33 9.05 -0.55 -3.85
N VAL A 34 10.19 -1.16 -3.56
CA VAL A 34 11.08 -1.71 -4.60
C VAL A 34 10.42 -2.88 -5.33
N ARG A 35 9.80 -3.82 -4.61
CA ARG A 35 9.16 -5.00 -5.18
C ARG A 35 7.97 -4.65 -6.08
N GLU A 36 7.09 -3.76 -5.61
CA GLU A 36 5.88 -3.33 -6.31
C GLU A 36 6.11 -2.16 -7.28
N ARG A 37 7.35 -1.64 -7.35
CA ARG A 37 7.74 -0.47 -8.16
C ARG A 37 6.93 0.79 -7.83
N TRP A 38 6.65 1.01 -6.55
CA TRP A 38 5.91 2.17 -6.06
C TRP A 38 6.84 3.37 -5.79
N PRO A 39 6.69 4.49 -6.54
CA PRO A 39 7.43 5.72 -6.27
C PRO A 39 7.07 6.32 -4.90
N ILE A 40 7.83 7.33 -4.47
CA ILE A 40 7.49 8.10 -3.25
C ILE A 40 6.13 8.77 -3.46
N GLY A 41 5.25 8.68 -2.45
CA GLY A 41 3.91 9.25 -2.52
C GLY A 41 2.96 8.49 -3.45
N PHE A 42 3.29 7.24 -3.82
CA PHE A 42 2.37 6.39 -4.56
C PHE A 42 1.10 6.17 -3.75
N ARG A 43 -0.05 6.40 -4.38
CA ARG A 43 -1.36 6.28 -3.73
C ARG A 43 -2.02 4.97 -4.09
N VAL A 44 -2.49 4.25 -3.09
CA VAL A 44 -3.07 2.92 -3.28
C VAL A 44 -4.13 2.64 -2.22
N LYS A 45 -5.07 1.74 -2.52
CA LYS A 45 -6.00 1.24 -1.50
C LYS A 45 -5.25 0.51 -0.40
N GLU A 46 -5.71 0.69 0.83
CA GLU A 46 -5.19 0.00 2.02
C GLU A 46 -5.06 -1.51 1.82
N GLU A 47 -6.10 -2.16 1.28
CA GLU A 47 -6.10 -3.61 1.04
C GLU A 47 -4.95 -4.09 0.14
N VAL A 48 -4.53 -3.28 -0.82
CA VAL A 48 -3.46 -3.61 -1.77
C VAL A 48 -2.11 -3.43 -1.08
N PHE A 49 -1.95 -2.35 -0.31
CA PHE A 49 -0.76 -2.12 0.50
C PHE A 49 -0.54 -3.25 1.51
N LEU A 50 -1.57 -3.62 2.28
CA LEU A 50 -1.47 -4.68 3.28
C LEU A 50 -1.13 -6.04 2.66
N LYS A 51 -1.75 -6.39 1.53
CA LYS A 51 -1.38 -7.60 0.78
C LYS A 51 0.07 -7.56 0.29
N ALA A 52 0.56 -6.41 -0.18
CA ALA A 52 1.94 -6.28 -0.63
C ALA A 52 2.93 -6.41 0.55
N VAL A 53 2.63 -5.78 1.69
CA VAL A 53 3.41 -5.92 2.94
C VAL A 53 3.43 -7.39 3.39
N GLU A 54 2.27 -8.04 3.45
CA GLU A 54 2.17 -9.44 3.83
C GLU A 54 3.00 -10.36 2.91
N ARG A 55 2.87 -10.18 1.58
CA ARG A 55 3.64 -10.95 0.58
C ARG A 55 5.14 -10.67 0.63
N PHE A 56 5.52 -9.46 1.02
CA PHE A 56 6.91 -9.09 1.21
C PHE A 56 7.50 -9.78 2.46
N LEU A 57 6.79 -9.70 3.59
CA LEU A 57 7.23 -10.29 4.87
C LEU A 57 7.26 -11.83 4.84
N LYS A 58 6.35 -12.46 4.09
CA LYS A 58 6.35 -13.94 3.91
C LYS A 58 7.52 -14.47 3.06
N GLY A 59 8.27 -13.60 2.37
CA GLY A 59 9.41 -14.00 1.54
C GLY A 59 9.02 -14.69 0.22
N PRO A 60 10.01 -15.07 -0.61
CA PRO A 60 9.80 -15.70 -1.93
C PRO A 60 9.24 -17.15 -1.86
N THR A 61 9.05 -17.69 -0.66
CA THR A 61 8.54 -19.04 -0.41
C THR A 61 7.12 -19.31 -0.93
N ASP A 62 6.39 -18.28 -1.37
CA ASP A 62 5.05 -18.40 -1.99
C ASP A 62 5.07 -18.28 -3.53
N GLY A 63 6.25 -18.24 -4.17
CA GLY A 63 6.30 -18.09 -5.64
C GLY A 63 7.69 -18.27 -6.27
N GLY A 64 8.56 -19.07 -5.67
CA GLY A 64 9.93 -19.26 -6.13
C GLY A 64 10.46 -20.67 -5.88
N SER A 65 9.67 -21.71 -6.16
CA SER A 65 10.27 -22.96 -6.62
C SER A 65 10.78 -22.70 -8.02
N ARG A 66 12.11 -22.78 -8.16
CA ARG A 66 12.94 -22.88 -9.38
C ARG A 66 12.22 -22.94 -10.72
#